data_AF-T1BWH3-F1
#
_entry.id   AF-T1BWH3-F1
#
_cell.length_a   1.000
_cell.length_b   1.000
_cell.length_c   1.000
_cell.angle_alpha   90.00
_cell.angle_beta   90.00
_cell.angle_gamma   90.00
#
_symmetry.space_group_name_H-M   'P 1'
#
loop_
_entity.id
_entity.type
_entity.pdbx_description
1 polymer ?
#
loop_
_entity_poly.entity_id
_entity_poly.type
_entity_poly.pdbx_seq_one_letter_code
_entity_poly.pdbx_strand_id
1 'polypeptide(L)'
;MASESDPPSRGAPRFSARILTPRTSREIVEEFERTDCDPEGIGIMAGKARSFLVRIDEVPLKACPLLKQEFLAVGGDAVHARGVADHSVATSSVILIGTRAQFHRALAKLERQPFQLRAIGRSVEQALARFPSTGARAVRGAHRTLTVGDRPRVLGIVNVTPDSFSDGGRFLDPDRAIAHGEALIREGADALDSRGGVDAARSRPGRSLGRVAPDRPRDPGPGRPGVGPDLGRHPA
;
A
#
# COMPACT_ATOMS: atom_id res chain seq x y z
N MET A 1 -6.10 14.37 -71.40
CA MET A 1 -6.35 15.15 -70.18
C MET A 1 -7.48 14.46 -69.42
N ALA A 2 -7.14 13.62 -68.45
CA ALA A 2 -8.08 13.07 -67.49
C ALA A 2 -7.52 13.42 -66.11
N SER A 3 -8.27 14.24 -65.39
CA SER A 3 -7.97 14.75 -64.07
C SER A 3 -7.91 13.59 -63.06
N GLU A 4 -6.75 13.44 -62.44
CA GLU A 4 -6.52 12.58 -61.28
C GLU A 4 -7.37 13.13 -60.12
N SER A 5 -8.41 12.39 -59.76
CA SER A 5 -9.23 12.65 -58.58
C SER A 5 -8.47 12.23 -57.32
N ASP A 6 -8.30 13.16 -56.38
CA ASP A 6 -7.72 12.93 -55.05
C ASP A 6 -8.31 11.68 -54.35
N PRO A 7 -7.49 10.91 -53.61
CA PRO A 7 -8.00 9.79 -52.81
C PRO A 7 -8.85 10.31 -51.64
N PRO A 8 -9.88 9.55 -51.20
CA PRO A 8 -10.77 9.99 -50.14
C PRO A 8 -9.99 10.19 -48.84
N SER A 9 -10.05 11.41 -48.29
CA SER A 9 -9.50 11.72 -46.98
C SER A 9 -10.02 10.70 -45.96
N ARG A 10 -9.13 9.92 -45.33
CA ARG A 10 -9.47 9.09 -44.18
C ARG A 10 -9.94 10.02 -43.07
N GLY A 11 -11.26 10.23 -43.00
CA GLY A 11 -11.87 11.10 -42.00
C GLY A 11 -11.44 10.67 -40.61
N ALA A 12 -11.02 11.64 -39.80
CA ALA A 12 -10.66 11.40 -38.40
C ALA A 12 -11.79 10.62 -37.69
N PRO A 13 -11.47 9.72 -36.75
CA PRO A 13 -12.49 8.96 -36.06
C PRO A 13 -13.51 9.90 -35.41
N ARG A 14 -14.80 9.64 -35.65
CA ARG A 14 -15.94 10.42 -35.13
C ARG A 14 -15.93 10.55 -33.60
N PHE A 15 -15.21 9.68 -32.90
CA PHE A 15 -15.15 9.63 -31.44
C PHE A 15 -13.70 9.54 -30.96
N SER A 16 -13.40 10.25 -29.88
CA SER A 16 -12.11 10.22 -29.20
C SER A 16 -12.30 9.67 -27.78
N ALA A 17 -11.65 8.55 -27.48
CA ALA A 17 -11.66 7.93 -26.15
C ALA A 17 -10.34 8.23 -25.43
N ARG A 18 -10.40 8.48 -24.12
CA ARG A 18 -9.23 8.67 -23.24
C ARG A 18 -9.37 7.86 -21.97
N ILE A 19 -8.25 7.38 -21.44
CA ILE A 19 -8.21 6.69 -20.15
C ILE A 19 -8.20 7.72 -19.04
N LEU A 20 -9.00 7.49 -18.01
CA LEU A 20 -9.05 8.30 -16.80
C LEU A 20 -8.43 7.50 -15.65
N THR A 21 -7.54 8.14 -14.88
CA THR A 21 -6.82 7.52 -13.77
C THR A 21 -7.00 8.34 -12.48
N PRO A 22 -8.24 8.47 -11.96
CA PRO A 22 -8.49 9.27 -10.79
C PRO A 22 -7.85 8.63 -9.55
N ARG A 23 -7.18 9.45 -8.74
CA ARG A 23 -6.45 9.01 -7.54
C ARG A 23 -7.32 9.00 -6.29
N THR A 24 -8.38 9.80 -6.29
CA THR A 24 -9.24 10.04 -5.13
C THR A 24 -10.72 9.87 -5.48
N SER A 25 -11.56 9.62 -4.47
CA SER A 25 -13.02 9.59 -4.66
C SER A 25 -13.56 10.94 -5.11
N ARG A 26 -12.91 12.04 -4.71
CA ARG A 26 -13.27 13.38 -5.14
C ARG A 26 -13.05 13.58 -6.63
N GLU A 27 -11.90 13.18 -7.16
CA GLU A 27 -11.61 13.25 -8.60
C GLU A 27 -12.61 12.42 -9.43
N ILE A 28 -13.08 11.29 -8.90
CA ILE A 28 -14.12 10.47 -9.53
C ILE A 28 -15.44 11.24 -9.61
N VAL A 29 -15.87 11.84 -8.50
CA VAL A 29 -17.12 12.61 -8.41
C VAL A 29 -17.05 13.82 -9.34
N GLU A 30 -15.97 14.60 -9.29
CA GLU A 30 -15.77 15.78 -10.16
C GLU A 30 -15.82 15.41 -11.64
N GLU A 31 -15.32 14.23 -12.03
CA GLU A 31 -15.40 13.75 -13.40
C GLU A 31 -16.82 13.35 -13.80
N PHE A 32 -17.59 12.73 -12.90
CA PHE A 32 -18.98 12.38 -13.18
C PHE A 32 -19.88 13.61 -13.26
N GLU A 33 -19.62 14.63 -12.44
CA GLU A 33 -20.29 15.93 -12.52
C GLU A 33 -20.09 16.60 -13.89
N ARG A 34 -18.91 16.46 -14.50
CA ARG A 34 -18.63 16.99 -15.86
C ARG A 34 -19.46 16.32 -16.96
N THR A 35 -20.06 15.16 -16.68
CA THR A 35 -20.90 14.43 -17.64
C THR A 35 -22.38 14.79 -17.55
N ASP A 36 -22.77 15.72 -16.68
CA ASP A 36 -24.17 16.09 -16.41
C ASP A 36 -25.00 14.87 -15.93
N CYS A 37 -24.37 14.00 -15.14
CA CYS A 37 -25.00 12.83 -14.55
C CYS A 37 -25.89 13.22 -13.36
N ASP A 38 -27.00 12.49 -13.16
CA ASP A 38 -27.89 12.69 -12.03
C ASP A 38 -27.15 12.56 -10.67
N PRO A 39 -27.38 13.46 -9.69
CA PRO A 39 -26.69 13.44 -8.41
C PRO A 39 -26.81 12.14 -7.61
N GLU A 40 -27.96 11.46 -7.66
CA GLU A 40 -28.15 10.16 -7.01
C GLU A 40 -27.28 9.09 -7.70
N GLY A 41 -27.24 9.15 -9.04
CA GLY A 41 -26.38 8.32 -9.88
C GLY A 41 -24.89 8.46 -9.55
N ILE A 42 -24.42 9.70 -9.30
CA ILE A 42 -23.02 9.97 -8.94
C ILE A 42 -22.62 9.21 -7.67
N GLY A 43 -23.45 9.24 -6.62
CA GLY A 43 -23.15 8.55 -5.37
C GLY A 43 -23.00 7.03 -5.54
N ILE A 44 -23.91 6.42 -6.30
CA ILE A 44 -23.89 4.98 -6.58
C ILE A 44 -22.67 4.61 -7.45
N MET A 45 -22.42 5.39 -8.49
CA MET A 45 -21.38 5.10 -9.48
C MET A 45 -19.98 5.36 -8.91
N ALA A 46 -19.80 6.36 -8.06
CA ALA A 46 -18.51 6.66 -7.45
C ALA A 46 -17.98 5.48 -6.62
N GLY A 47 -18.86 4.74 -5.95
CA GLY A 47 -18.52 3.52 -5.21
C GLY A 47 -18.08 2.34 -6.10
N LYS A 48 -18.38 2.39 -7.41
CA LYS A 48 -18.05 1.36 -8.42
C LYS A 48 -16.88 1.78 -9.33
N ALA A 49 -16.54 3.06 -9.37
CA ALA A 49 -15.55 3.60 -10.30
C ALA A 49 -14.11 3.20 -9.97
N ARG A 50 -13.84 2.76 -8.74
CA ARG A 50 -12.49 2.38 -8.28
C ARG A 50 -12.43 0.93 -7.84
N SER A 51 -11.49 0.21 -8.41
CA SER A 51 -11.11 -1.14 -8.00
C SER A 51 -9.95 -1.11 -7.01
N PHE A 52 -9.95 -2.07 -6.10
CA PHE A 52 -8.93 -2.30 -5.09
C PHE A 52 -8.33 -3.69 -5.29
N LEU A 53 -7.02 -3.80 -5.04
CA LEU A 53 -6.31 -5.07 -4.93
C LEU A 53 -5.93 -5.26 -3.47
N VAL A 54 -6.45 -6.29 -2.82
CA VAL A 54 -6.19 -6.58 -1.40
C VAL A 54 -5.49 -7.93 -1.29
N ARG A 55 -4.24 -7.91 -0.84
CA ARG A 55 -3.46 -9.13 -0.56
C ARG A 55 -3.70 -9.58 0.88
N ILE A 56 -3.91 -10.89 1.03
CA ILE A 56 -3.99 -11.57 2.32
C ILE A 56 -2.92 -12.67 2.27
N ASP A 57 -2.05 -12.72 3.27
CA ASP A 57 -1.03 -13.76 3.38
C ASP A 57 -1.50 -14.90 4.28
N GLU A 58 -0.90 -16.08 4.07
CA GLU A 58 -1.11 -17.29 4.89
C GLU A 58 -2.58 -17.74 5.01
N VAL A 59 -3.38 -17.57 3.95
CA VAL A 59 -4.76 -18.02 3.94
C VAL A 59 -4.80 -19.56 3.92
N PRO A 60 -5.56 -20.22 4.82
CA PRO A 60 -5.68 -21.67 4.81
C PRO A 60 -6.18 -22.21 3.47
N LEU A 61 -5.67 -23.37 3.05
CA LEU A 61 -6.04 -24.03 1.79
C LEU A 61 -7.57 -24.08 1.57
N LYS A 62 -8.33 -24.46 2.60
CA LYS A 62 -9.80 -24.57 2.53
C LYS A 62 -10.51 -23.23 2.34
N ALA A 63 -9.91 -22.13 2.78
CA ALA A 63 -10.49 -20.80 2.67
C ALA A 63 -10.20 -20.14 1.30
N CYS A 64 -9.11 -20.53 0.61
CA CYS A 64 -8.70 -19.91 -0.65
C CYS A 64 -9.76 -20.05 -1.78
N PRO A 65 -10.30 -21.24 -2.08
CA PRO A 65 -11.34 -21.38 -3.09
C PRO A 65 -12.65 -20.69 -2.70
N LEU A 66 -13.00 -20.68 -1.41
CA LEU A 66 -14.21 -20.01 -0.91
C LEU A 66 -14.14 -18.51 -1.13
N LEU A 67 -13.01 -17.88 -0.80
CA LEU A 67 -12.77 -16.47 -1.09
C LEU A 67 -12.92 -16.17 -2.58
N LYS A 68 -12.36 -17.01 -3.45
CA LYS A 68 -12.49 -16.84 -4.88
C LYS A 68 -13.93 -16.96 -5.35
N GLN A 69 -14.67 -17.96 -4.88
CA GLN A 69 -16.06 -18.16 -5.22
C GLN A 69 -16.93 -16.97 -4.79
N GLU A 70 -16.74 -16.46 -3.57
CA GLU A 70 -17.51 -15.32 -3.06
C GLU A 70 -17.22 -14.03 -3.83
N PHE A 71 -15.97 -13.80 -4.24
CA PHE A 71 -15.61 -12.64 -5.05
C PHE A 71 -16.14 -12.73 -6.48
N LEU A 72 -16.07 -13.90 -7.12
CA LEU A 72 -16.69 -14.14 -8.43
C LEU A 72 -18.20 -13.92 -8.38
N ALA A 73 -18.88 -14.35 -7.31
CA ALA A 73 -20.33 -14.21 -7.15
C ALA A 73 -20.81 -12.74 -7.07
N VAL A 74 -19.93 -11.79 -6.73
CA VAL A 74 -20.26 -10.35 -6.69
C VAL A 74 -19.70 -9.58 -7.91
N GLY A 75 -19.09 -10.28 -8.87
CA GLY A 75 -18.44 -9.72 -10.05
C GLY A 75 -17.04 -9.15 -9.80
N GLY A 76 -16.41 -9.50 -8.68
CA GLY A 76 -14.98 -9.30 -8.45
C GLY A 76 -14.17 -10.51 -8.92
N ASP A 77 -12.90 -10.57 -8.53
CA ASP A 77 -12.01 -11.69 -8.83
C ASP A 77 -11.08 -12.00 -7.64
N ALA A 78 -10.45 -13.17 -7.65
CA ALA A 78 -9.40 -13.52 -6.72
C ALA A 78 -8.31 -14.39 -7.36
N VAL A 79 -7.07 -14.08 -7.01
CA VAL A 79 -5.86 -14.81 -7.41
C VAL A 79 -5.31 -15.54 -6.20
N HIS A 80 -4.93 -16.81 -6.36
CA HIS A 80 -4.22 -17.61 -5.37
C HIS A 80 -3.23 -18.55 -6.07
N ALA A 81 -2.31 -19.19 -5.33
CA ALA A 81 -1.32 -20.07 -5.92
C ALA A 81 -1.93 -21.30 -6.61
N ARG A 82 -1.22 -21.87 -7.60
CA ARG A 82 -1.60 -23.15 -8.26
C ARG A 82 -1.73 -24.29 -7.25
N GLY A 83 -0.88 -24.27 -6.22
CA GLY A 83 -0.86 -25.27 -5.14
C GLY A 83 -2.20 -25.42 -4.39
N VAL A 84 -3.09 -24.44 -4.50
CA VAL A 84 -4.44 -24.51 -3.94
C VAL A 84 -5.32 -25.50 -4.71
N ALA A 85 -5.16 -25.58 -6.04
CA ALA A 85 -5.99 -26.42 -6.90
C ALA A 85 -5.58 -27.90 -6.87
N ASP A 86 -4.28 -28.18 -6.70
CA ASP A 86 -3.74 -29.54 -6.57
C ASP A 86 -3.53 -29.99 -5.11
N HIS A 87 -3.94 -29.15 -4.15
CA HIS A 87 -3.82 -29.39 -2.72
C HIS A 87 -2.38 -29.64 -2.22
N SER A 88 -1.36 -29.17 -2.95
CA SER A 88 0.06 -29.33 -2.58
C SER A 88 0.55 -28.35 -1.50
N VAL A 89 -0.27 -27.35 -1.12
CA VAL A 89 0.09 -26.33 -0.11
C VAL A 89 -0.90 -26.30 1.06
N ALA A 90 -0.41 -26.07 2.28
CA ALA A 90 -1.27 -25.90 3.45
C ALA A 90 -1.92 -24.49 3.51
N THR A 91 -1.20 -23.48 3.02
CA THR A 91 -1.63 -22.08 2.97
C THR A 91 -1.20 -21.41 1.66
N SER A 92 -1.84 -20.31 1.30
CA SER A 92 -1.48 -19.50 0.13
C SER A 92 -1.72 -18.02 0.39
N SER A 93 -0.96 -17.15 -0.25
CA SER A 93 -1.38 -15.76 -0.43
C SER A 93 -2.56 -15.68 -1.39
N VAL A 94 -3.52 -14.82 -1.10
CA VAL A 94 -4.69 -14.54 -1.93
C VAL A 94 -4.73 -13.04 -2.24
N ILE A 95 -4.93 -12.67 -3.50
CA ILE A 95 -5.19 -11.29 -3.91
C ILE A 95 -6.64 -11.19 -4.34
N LEU A 96 -7.43 -10.37 -3.64
CA LEU A 96 -8.81 -10.06 -3.94
C LEU A 96 -8.88 -8.80 -4.80
N ILE A 97 -9.67 -8.83 -5.87
CA ILE A 97 -9.83 -7.75 -6.83
C ILE A 97 -11.31 -7.35 -6.87
N GLY A 98 -11.59 -6.06 -6.66
CA GLY A 98 -12.96 -5.57 -6.80
C GLY A 98 -13.17 -4.15 -6.32
N THR A 99 -14.36 -3.62 -6.56
CA THR A 99 -14.79 -2.31 -6.10
C THR A 99 -15.21 -2.34 -4.63
N ARG A 100 -15.28 -1.18 -3.97
CA ARG A 100 -15.72 -1.11 -2.57
C ARG A 100 -17.11 -1.70 -2.36
N ALA A 101 -18.02 -1.50 -3.32
CA ALA A 101 -19.35 -2.12 -3.31
C ALA A 101 -19.31 -3.65 -3.43
N GLN A 102 -18.35 -4.21 -4.18
CA GLN A 102 -18.16 -5.66 -4.29
C GLN A 102 -17.58 -6.23 -2.99
N PHE A 103 -16.55 -5.62 -2.42
CA PHE A 103 -16.00 -6.00 -1.13
C PHE A 103 -17.08 -6.03 -0.03
N HIS A 104 -17.87 -4.96 0.10
CA HIS A 104 -18.95 -4.91 1.09
C HIS A 104 -19.93 -6.10 0.95
N ARG A 105 -20.37 -6.41 -0.28
CA ARG A 105 -21.28 -7.54 -0.54
C ARG A 105 -20.65 -8.91 -0.28
N ALA A 106 -19.38 -9.10 -0.62
CA ALA A 106 -18.67 -10.36 -0.38
C ALA A 106 -18.39 -10.57 1.11
N LEU A 107 -17.88 -9.55 1.81
CA LEU A 107 -17.52 -9.64 3.23
C LEU A 107 -18.73 -9.91 4.13
N ALA A 108 -19.90 -9.34 3.82
CA ALA A 108 -21.14 -9.61 4.53
C ALA A 108 -21.53 -11.11 4.53
N LYS A 109 -21.13 -11.86 3.49
CA LYS A 109 -21.36 -13.31 3.41
C LYS A 109 -20.33 -14.11 4.21
N LEU A 110 -19.08 -13.63 4.28
CA LEU A 110 -17.99 -14.30 4.99
C LEU A 110 -18.18 -14.32 6.51
N GLU A 111 -18.88 -13.35 7.09
CA GLU A 111 -19.12 -13.27 8.54
C GLU A 111 -19.86 -14.47 9.13
N ARG A 112 -20.59 -15.21 8.28
CA ARG A 112 -21.43 -16.36 8.63
C ARG A 112 -20.81 -17.70 8.25
N GLN A 113 -19.59 -17.72 7.68
CA GLN A 113 -18.95 -18.94 7.15
C GLN A 113 -17.85 -19.50 8.08
N PRO A 114 -17.58 -20.82 8.04
CA PRO A 114 -16.52 -21.48 8.82
C PRO A 114 -15.09 -21.11 8.34
N PHE A 115 -14.06 -21.75 8.91
CA PHE A 115 -12.65 -21.67 8.45
C PHE A 115 -11.97 -20.29 8.57
N GLN A 116 -12.21 -19.57 9.67
CA GLN A 116 -11.59 -18.26 9.95
C GLN A 116 -11.96 -17.15 8.95
N LEU A 117 -12.93 -17.38 8.06
CA LEU A 117 -13.37 -16.39 7.06
C LEU A 117 -13.88 -15.09 7.68
N ARG A 118 -14.45 -15.14 8.89
CA ARG A 118 -14.78 -13.94 9.68
C ARG A 118 -13.53 -13.11 10.02
N ALA A 119 -12.45 -13.75 10.46
CA ALA A 119 -11.22 -13.05 10.82
C ALA A 119 -10.54 -12.45 9.57
N ILE A 120 -10.52 -13.21 8.47
CA ILE A 120 -10.05 -12.73 7.15
C ILE A 120 -10.89 -11.54 6.71
N GLY A 121 -12.23 -11.65 6.75
CA GLY A 121 -13.13 -10.59 6.35
C GLY A 121 -12.94 -9.30 7.13
N ARG A 122 -12.80 -9.39 8.46
CA ARG A 122 -12.48 -8.25 9.32
C ARG A 122 -11.11 -7.63 8.98
N SER A 123 -10.10 -8.45 8.69
CA SER A 123 -8.79 -7.95 8.28
C SER A 123 -8.85 -7.18 6.96
N VAL A 124 -9.60 -7.70 5.98
CA VAL A 124 -9.83 -7.03 4.69
C VAL A 124 -10.58 -5.72 4.88
N GLU A 125 -11.64 -5.71 5.69
CA GLU A 125 -12.40 -4.49 6.00
C GLU A 125 -11.52 -3.42 6.65
N GLN A 126 -10.69 -3.81 7.63
CA GLN A 126 -9.71 -2.90 8.24
C GLN A 126 -8.68 -2.39 7.24
N ALA A 127 -8.17 -3.24 6.34
CA ALA A 127 -7.24 -2.84 5.31
C ALA A 127 -7.87 -1.81 4.36
N LEU A 128 -9.12 -2.03 3.95
CA LEU A 128 -9.88 -1.08 3.14
C LEU A 128 -10.13 0.23 3.89
N ALA A 129 -10.51 0.18 5.17
CA ALA A 129 -10.73 1.36 6.00
C ALA A 129 -9.45 2.18 6.25
N ARG A 130 -8.28 1.53 6.34
CA ARG A 130 -6.98 2.19 6.43
C ARG A 130 -6.49 2.73 5.09
N PHE A 131 -6.85 2.06 3.99
CA PHE A 131 -6.50 2.51 2.65
C PHE A 131 -7.09 3.89 2.45
N PRO A 132 -6.26 4.89 2.09
CA PRO A 132 -6.59 6.29 2.28
C PRO A 132 -7.93 6.60 1.63
N SER A 133 -8.95 6.82 2.46
CA SER A 133 -9.73 8.01 2.32
C SER A 133 -8.71 9.16 2.29
N THR A 134 -8.41 9.66 1.11
CA THR A 134 -7.74 10.96 0.89
C THR A 134 -8.63 12.10 1.39
N GLY A 135 -9.17 11.94 2.59
CA GLY A 135 -9.79 12.97 3.37
C GLY A 135 -8.76 13.50 4.35
N ALA A 136 -8.90 14.78 4.65
CA ALA A 136 -8.31 15.43 5.81
C ALA A 136 -8.44 14.53 7.06
N ARG A 137 -7.32 14.06 7.61
CA ARG A 137 -7.28 13.38 8.91
C ARG A 137 -6.54 14.21 9.94
N ALA A 138 -7.12 14.33 11.12
CA ALA A 138 -6.51 14.99 12.26
C ALA A 138 -5.47 14.08 12.92
N VAL A 139 -4.20 14.47 12.89
CA VAL A 139 -3.11 13.86 13.65
C VAL A 139 -2.92 14.67 14.93
N ARG A 140 -3.25 14.08 16.08
CA ARG A 140 -3.04 14.73 17.39
C ARG A 140 -1.58 14.61 17.81
N GLY A 141 -0.91 15.74 17.93
CA GLY A 141 0.35 15.88 18.67
C GLY A 141 0.12 16.26 20.13
N ALA A 142 1.20 16.42 20.89
CA ALA A 142 1.14 16.79 22.31
C ALA A 142 0.48 18.16 22.56
N HIS A 143 0.69 19.11 21.64
CA HIS A 143 0.25 20.51 21.80
C HIS A 143 -0.70 20.99 20.71
N ARG A 144 -0.75 20.32 19.56
CA ARG A 144 -1.52 20.75 18.39
C ARG A 144 -2.06 19.55 17.63
N THR A 145 -3.16 19.76 16.92
CA THR A 145 -3.69 18.79 15.96
C THR A 145 -3.36 19.26 14.56
N LEU A 146 -2.67 18.42 13.78
CA LEU A 146 -2.32 18.69 12.39
C LEU A 146 -3.28 17.93 11.47
N THR A 147 -3.98 18.64 10.60
CA THR A 147 -4.76 18.01 9.54
C THR A 147 -3.82 17.57 8.41
N VAL A 148 -3.84 16.28 8.05
CA VAL A 148 -3.00 15.70 7.00
C VAL A 148 -3.89 15.10 5.92
N GLY A 149 -3.51 15.25 4.65
CA GLY A 149 -4.23 14.64 3.51
C GLY A 149 -5.17 15.59 2.76
N ASP A 150 -5.36 16.82 3.23
CA ASP A 150 -6.06 17.91 2.53
C ASP A 150 -5.14 18.71 1.60
N ARG A 151 -3.87 18.89 2.00
CA ARG A 151 -2.79 19.46 1.18
C ARG A 151 -1.43 18.88 1.61
N PRO A 152 -0.37 19.02 0.78
CA PRO A 152 0.99 18.79 1.25
C PRO A 152 1.29 19.64 2.49
N ARG A 153 1.98 19.02 3.45
CA ARG A 153 2.42 19.66 4.69
C ARG A 153 3.94 19.75 4.69
N VAL A 154 4.47 20.86 5.19
CA VAL A 154 5.92 21.09 5.29
C VAL A 154 6.40 20.67 6.66
N LEU A 155 7.36 19.74 6.71
CA LEU A 155 8.02 19.30 7.94
C LEU A 155 9.41 19.93 8.01
N GLY A 156 9.60 20.85 8.95
CA GLY A 156 10.91 21.44 9.22
C GLY A 156 11.77 20.49 10.03
N ILE A 157 12.99 20.22 9.57
CA ILE A 157 13.91 19.30 10.25
C ILE A 157 14.85 20.13 11.13
N VAL A 158 14.83 19.86 12.44
CA VAL A 158 15.77 20.44 13.41
C VAL A 158 16.78 19.35 13.78
N ASN A 159 17.91 19.33 13.09
CA ASN A 159 18.98 18.38 13.40
C ASN A 159 19.73 18.82 14.66
N VAL A 160 19.71 18.00 15.71
CA VAL A 160 20.46 18.21 16.96
C VAL A 160 21.46 17.07 17.09
N THR A 161 22.45 17.03 16.21
CA THR A 161 23.47 15.97 16.15
C THR A 161 24.86 16.54 16.46
N PRO A 162 25.69 15.84 17.29
CA PRO A 162 27.08 16.24 17.50
C PRO A 162 27.95 16.10 16.24
N ASP A 163 27.59 15.20 15.31
CA ASP A 163 28.34 14.98 14.08
C ASP A 163 27.81 15.84 12.93
N SER A 164 28.35 17.05 12.83
CA SER A 164 28.60 17.69 11.54
C SER A 164 30.11 17.85 11.41
N PHE A 165 30.72 17.11 10.49
CA PHE A 165 32.17 17.06 10.27
C PHE A 165 32.77 18.37 9.67
N SER A 166 32.12 19.53 9.86
CA SER A 166 32.59 20.80 9.30
C SER A 166 32.73 21.96 10.29
N ASP A 167 32.10 21.98 11.47
CA ASP A 167 32.00 23.24 12.26
C ASP A 167 32.25 23.13 13.77
N GLY A 168 33.05 22.15 14.22
CA GLY A 168 33.70 22.20 15.54
C GLY A 168 32.73 22.30 16.73
N GLY A 169 31.66 21.50 16.75
CA GLY A 169 30.85 21.28 17.96
C GLY A 169 29.93 22.43 18.39
N ARG A 170 29.61 23.40 17.51
CA ARG A 170 28.78 24.58 17.87
C ARG A 170 27.25 24.38 17.79
N PHE A 171 26.76 23.14 17.82
CA PHE A 171 25.33 22.82 17.87
C PHE A 171 24.94 21.92 19.06
N LEU A 172 25.63 22.07 20.19
CA LEU A 172 25.15 21.62 21.51
C LEU A 172 24.35 22.70 22.25
N ASP A 173 24.04 23.82 21.59
CA ASP A 173 23.31 24.93 22.17
C ASP A 173 21.80 24.76 21.91
N PRO A 174 20.99 24.44 22.96
CA PRO A 174 19.55 24.35 22.83
C PRO A 174 18.94 25.63 22.28
N ASP A 175 19.52 26.80 22.56
CA ASP A 175 18.99 28.09 22.12
C ASP A 175 19.10 28.23 20.59
N ARG A 176 20.15 27.67 19.98
CA ARG A 176 20.29 27.62 18.52
C ARG A 176 19.29 26.68 17.87
N ALA A 177 19.06 25.52 18.47
CA ALA A 177 18.06 24.57 17.97
C ALA A 177 16.64 25.17 18.06
N ILE A 178 16.34 25.87 19.16
CA ILE A 178 15.09 26.59 19.35
C ILE A 178 14.95 27.72 18.32
N ALA A 179 15.95 28.59 18.19
CA ALA A 179 15.93 29.69 17.23
C ALA A 179 15.78 29.20 15.78
N HIS A 180 16.42 28.08 15.43
CA HIS A 180 16.24 27.46 14.12
C HIS A 180 14.82 26.90 13.93
N GLY A 181 14.27 26.21 14.94
CA GLY A 181 12.88 25.77 14.93
C GLY A 181 11.88 26.92 14.76
N GLU A 182 12.09 28.03 15.45
CA GLU A 182 11.29 29.25 15.31
C GLU A 182 11.40 29.86 13.91
N ALA A 183 12.60 29.85 13.32
CA ALA A 183 12.81 30.29 11.95
C ALA A 183 12.02 29.43 10.95
N LEU A 184 12.09 28.11 11.06
CA LEU A 184 11.34 27.19 10.21
C LEU A 184 9.82 27.40 10.33
N ILE A 185 9.32 27.67 11.54
CA ILE A 185 7.90 28.01 11.74
C ILE A 185 7.55 29.31 11.01
N ARG A 186 8.38 30.35 11.11
CA ARG A 186 8.18 31.62 10.39
C ARG A 186 8.21 31.45 8.87
N GLU A 187 9.03 30.52 8.38
CA GLU A 187 9.13 30.18 6.95
C GLU A 187 7.97 29.32 6.44
N GLY A 188 7.07 28.87 7.33
CA GLY A 188 5.85 28.16 6.97
C GLY A 188 5.87 26.66 7.20
N ALA A 189 6.79 26.14 8.03
CA ALA A 189 6.73 24.75 8.46
C ALA A 189 5.43 24.46 9.23
N ASP A 190 4.69 23.44 8.80
CA ASP A 190 3.45 22.98 9.45
C ASP A 190 3.75 22.13 10.70
N ALA A 191 4.94 21.52 10.78
CA ALA A 191 5.42 20.74 11.91
C ALA A 191 6.96 20.75 11.96
N LEU A 192 7.53 20.38 13.10
CA LEU A 192 8.98 20.21 13.28
C LEU A 192 9.32 18.75 13.64
N ASP A 193 10.40 18.23 13.08
CA ASP A 193 11.03 16.97 13.48
C ASP A 193 12.42 17.26 14.07
N SER A 194 12.53 17.12 15.39
CA SER A 194 13.80 17.27 16.08
C SER A 194 14.43 15.90 16.29
N ARG A 195 15.49 15.59 15.54
CA ARG A 195 16.27 14.36 15.76
C ARG A 195 17.52 14.66 16.57
N GLY A 196 17.54 14.20 17.81
CA GLY A 196 18.75 14.14 18.63
C GLY A 196 19.67 13.01 18.14
N GLY A 197 20.97 13.30 17.99
CA GLY A 197 21.99 12.26 17.83
C GLY A 197 21.93 11.24 18.98
N VAL A 198 22.36 10.02 18.71
CA VAL A 198 22.38 8.90 19.66
C VAL A 198 23.44 9.11 20.75
N ASP A 199 23.22 10.08 21.63
CA ASP A 199 23.74 10.10 23.00
C ASP A 199 22.55 10.30 23.93
N ALA A 200 21.66 9.30 23.87
CA ALA A 200 20.42 9.23 24.58
C ALA A 200 20.63 8.86 26.06
N ALA A 201 21.18 9.77 26.86
CA ALA A 201 20.96 9.79 28.30
C ALA A 201 19.55 10.35 28.64
N ARG A 202 18.54 9.92 27.88
CA ARG A 202 17.14 9.89 28.30
C ARG A 202 16.44 8.69 27.69
N SER A 203 17.11 7.54 27.80
CA SER A 203 16.44 6.25 27.81
C SER A 203 15.46 6.26 28.99
N ARG A 204 14.16 6.24 28.71
CA ARG A 204 13.16 5.85 29.72
C ARG A 204 13.58 4.48 30.28
N PRO A 205 13.54 4.27 31.61
CA PRO A 205 13.88 2.96 32.16
C PRO A 205 12.78 1.96 31.74
N GLY A 206 13.16 0.87 31.08
CA GLY A 206 12.26 -0.28 30.89
C GLY A 206 11.86 -0.67 29.47
N ARG A 207 12.66 -0.38 28.42
CA ARG A 207 12.51 -1.12 27.15
C ARG A 207 13.85 -1.32 26.47
N SER A 208 14.48 -2.47 26.73
CA SER A 208 15.53 -3.00 25.89
C SER A 208 14.93 -3.28 24.51
N LEU A 209 15.12 -2.36 23.57
CA LEU A 209 14.97 -2.69 22.15
C LEU A 209 16.11 -3.65 21.83
N GLY A 210 15.76 -4.92 21.65
CA GLY A 210 16.69 -5.95 21.18
C GLY A 210 17.40 -5.42 19.94
N ARG A 211 18.73 -5.35 20.04
CA ARG A 211 19.63 -5.11 18.91
C ARG A 211 19.25 -6.12 17.83
N VAL A 212 18.76 -5.64 16.69
CA VAL A 212 18.77 -6.44 15.46
C VAL A 212 20.24 -6.61 15.12
N ALA A 213 20.78 -7.81 15.35
CA ALA A 213 22.11 -8.16 14.89
C ALA A 213 22.16 -8.03 13.35
N PRO A 214 23.23 -7.48 12.77
CA PRO A 214 23.40 -7.54 11.33
C PRO A 214 23.46 -9.01 10.90
N ASP A 215 22.82 -9.30 9.76
CA ASP A 215 22.75 -10.63 9.13
C ASP A 215 24.06 -11.40 9.31
N ARG A 216 24.00 -12.51 10.06
CA ARG A 216 25.08 -13.50 10.01
C ARG A 216 25.07 -14.14 8.62
N PRO A 217 26.22 -14.27 7.95
CA PRO A 217 26.31 -15.12 6.77
C PRO A 217 25.90 -16.55 7.13
N ARG A 218 25.08 -17.16 6.26
CA ARG A 218 24.62 -18.55 6.38
C ARG A 218 25.83 -19.47 6.44
N ASP A 219 26.00 -20.16 7.58
CA ASP A 219 26.94 -21.27 7.71
C ASP A 219 26.41 -22.47 6.91
N PRO A 220 27.21 -23.12 6.06
CA PRO A 220 26.78 -24.31 5.34
C PRO A 220 26.72 -25.48 6.33
N GLY A 221 25.53 -26.06 6.49
CA GLY A 221 25.31 -27.20 7.40
C GLY A 221 26.20 -28.41 7.07
N PRO A 222 26.41 -29.30 8.06
CA PRO A 222 27.32 -30.43 7.94
C PRO A 222 26.83 -31.42 6.87
N GLY A 223 27.79 -31.86 6.05
CA GLY A 223 27.58 -32.66 4.85
C GLY A 223 26.80 -33.96 5.09
N ARG A 224 25.94 -34.27 4.11
CA ARG A 224 25.40 -35.63 3.96
C ARG A 224 26.49 -36.54 3.38
N PRO A 225 26.55 -37.82 3.81
CA PRO A 225 27.52 -38.78 3.29
C PRO A 225 27.24 -39.10 1.82
N GLY A 226 28.31 -39.22 1.05
CA GLY A 226 28.29 -39.43 -0.39
C GLY A 226 27.60 -40.73 -0.80
N VAL A 227 26.67 -40.60 -1.75
CA VAL A 227 26.23 -41.70 -2.60
C VAL A 227 26.84 -41.42 -3.97
N GLY A 228 27.87 -42.19 -4.33
CA GLY A 228 28.54 -42.07 -5.62
C GLY A 228 27.64 -42.52 -6.78
N PRO A 229 27.84 -41.99 -8.00
CA PRO A 229 27.25 -42.58 -9.17
C PRO A 229 28.16 -43.71 -9.67
N ASP A 230 27.62 -44.92 -9.59
CA ASP A 230 28.03 -46.10 -10.35
C ASP A 230 27.89 -45.78 -11.85
N LEU A 231 29.02 -45.46 -12.51
CA LEU A 231 29.11 -45.43 -13.96
C LEU A 231 29.47 -46.83 -14.45
N GLY A 232 28.41 -47.59 -14.71
CA GLY A 232 28.46 -48.85 -15.43
C GLY A 232 29.22 -48.69 -16.75
N ARG A 233 30.33 -49.42 -16.85
CA ARG A 233 30.96 -49.79 -18.12
C ARG A 233 29.99 -50.69 -18.88
N HIS A 234 29.73 -50.39 -20.15
CA HIS A 234 29.29 -51.40 -21.12
C HIS A 234 30.37 -51.52 -22.21
N PRO A 235 30.77 -52.74 -22.60
CA PRO A 235 31.82 -52.96 -23.59
C PRO A 235 31.25 -53.09 -25.00
N ALA A 236 31.98 -52.57 -25.99
CA ALA A 236 32.30 -53.17 -27.30
C ALA A 236 33.05 -52.12 -28.13
#